data_AF-A0A9D4XPE4-F1
#
_entry.id   AF-A0A9D4XPE4-F1
#
_cell.length_a   1.000
_cell.length_b   1.000
_cell.length_c   1.000
_cell.angle_alpha   90.00
_cell.angle_beta   90.00
_cell.angle_gamma   90.00
#
_symmetry.space_group_name_H-M   'P 1'
#
loop_
_entity.id
_entity.type
_entity.pdbx_description
1 polymer ?
#
loop_
_entity_poly.entity_id
_entity_poly.type
_entity_poly.pdbx_seq_one_letter_code
_entity_poly.pdbx_strand_id
1 'polypeptide(L)'
;APGQIIWSVAENYRFEPALIEGKKLIADIGKMMSVQVIVEGSMNSSNPYFSSSWRRSFTGGFILDMGVHFIAGLRMLVGCEVVSVSAMTSHVDLILPPPDNLSSVFHLENGCSGVFVMVVSSRS
;
A
#
# COMPACT_ATOMS: atom_id res chain seq x y z
N ALA A 1 0.38 37.69 -16.03
CA ALA A 1 1.49 36.72 -15.87
C ALA A 1 0.90 35.32 -15.93
N PRO A 2 1.58 34.31 -16.50
CA PRO A 2 1.13 32.93 -16.39
C PRO A 2 1.01 32.56 -14.90
N GLY A 3 -0.09 31.91 -14.50
CA GLY A 3 -0.31 31.49 -13.11
C GLY A 3 0.73 30.47 -12.64
N GLN A 4 0.91 30.35 -11.32
CA GLN A 4 1.84 29.38 -10.72
C GLN A 4 1.43 27.95 -11.10
N ILE A 5 2.39 27.17 -11.60
CA ILE A 5 2.20 25.77 -11.97
C ILE A 5 2.17 24.92 -10.69
N ILE A 6 1.19 24.01 -10.60
CA ILE A 6 1.06 23.05 -9.50
C ILE A 6 1.52 21.67 -10.01
N TRP A 7 2.50 21.07 -9.34
CA TRP A 7 2.83 19.65 -9.51
C TRP A 7 2.06 18.82 -8.48
N SER A 8 1.37 17.78 -8.93
CA SER A 8 0.57 16.92 -8.06
C SER A 8 0.56 15.50 -8.59
N VAL A 9 0.34 14.54 -7.67
CA VAL A 9 0.17 13.12 -7.97
C VAL A 9 -1.25 12.73 -7.62
N ALA A 10 -1.96 12.13 -8.57
CA ALA A 10 -3.36 11.71 -8.41
C ALA A 10 -3.49 10.40 -7.61
N GLU A 11 -3.10 10.44 -6.33
CA GLU A 11 -3.28 9.33 -5.39
C GLU A 11 -4.71 9.34 -4.83
N ASN A 12 -5.60 8.51 -5.38
CA ASN A 12 -7.02 8.53 -5.05
C ASN A 12 -7.31 8.00 -3.63
N TYR A 13 -6.47 7.13 -3.04
CA TYR A 13 -6.74 6.60 -1.69
C TYR A 13 -6.78 7.70 -0.63
N ARG A 14 -6.12 8.84 -0.87
CA ARG A 14 -6.20 10.01 0.01
C ARG A 14 -7.58 10.69 0.04
N PHE A 15 -8.48 10.29 -0.86
CA PHE A 15 -9.81 10.86 -1.00
C PHE A 15 -10.92 9.83 -0.75
N GLU A 16 -10.59 8.58 -0.43
CA GLU A 16 -11.57 7.55 -0.13
C GLU A 16 -12.34 7.91 1.16
N PRO A 17 -13.69 7.96 1.13
CA PRO A 17 -14.50 8.41 2.28
C PRO A 17 -14.22 7.63 3.57
N ALA A 18 -13.98 6.32 3.46
CA ALA A 18 -13.67 5.46 4.60
C ALA A 18 -12.34 5.85 5.28
N LEU A 19 -11.32 6.23 4.50
CA LEU A 19 -10.02 6.67 5.05
C LEU A 19 -10.13 8.07 5.65
N ILE A 20 -10.90 8.97 5.03
CA ILE A 20 -11.21 10.30 5.58
C ILE A 20 -11.88 10.18 6.94
N GLU A 21 -12.90 9.32 7.05
CA GLU A 21 -13.61 9.13 8.31
C GLU A 21 -12.77 8.38 9.34
N GLY A 22 -12.06 7.33 8.93
CA GLY A 22 -11.15 6.58 9.80
C GLY A 22 -10.09 7.47 10.46
N LYS A 23 -9.55 8.44 9.73
CA LYS A 23 -8.60 9.42 10.29
C LYS A 23 -9.20 10.22 11.46
N LYS A 24 -10.49 10.56 11.41
CA LYS A 24 -11.16 11.26 12.51
C LYS A 24 -11.30 10.35 13.73
N LEU A 25 -11.75 9.11 13.50
CA LEU A 25 -11.98 8.13 14.56
C LEU A 25 -10.69 7.70 15.28
N ILE A 26 -9.55 7.69 14.58
CA ILE A 26 -8.24 7.38 15.18
C ILE A 26 -7.85 8.38 16.27
N ALA A 27 -8.36 9.61 16.25
CA ALA A 27 -8.10 10.57 17.33
C ALA A 27 -8.65 10.09 18.69
N ASP A 28 -9.69 9.25 18.69
CA ASP A 28 -10.43 8.85 19.89
C ASP A 28 -9.95 7.51 20.49
N ILE A 29 -9.04 6.78 19.82
CA ILE A 29 -8.57 5.47 20.29
C ILE A 29 -7.53 5.55 21.42
N GLY A 30 -7.13 6.77 21.80
CA GLY A 30 -6.01 7.01 22.72
C GLY A 30 -4.65 6.75 22.06
N LYS A 31 -3.70 6.22 22.83
CA LYS A 31 -2.35 5.94 22.32
C LYS A 31 -2.35 4.68 21.45
N MET A 32 -2.09 4.83 20.15
CA MET A 32 -1.93 3.70 19.23
C MET A 32 -0.79 2.78 19.68
N MET A 33 -1.10 1.49 19.80
CA MET A 33 -0.13 0.46 20.22
C MET A 33 0.47 -0.31 19.03
N SER A 34 -0.34 -0.60 18.02
CA SER A 34 0.09 -1.22 16.77
C SER A 34 -0.92 -0.94 15.65
N VAL A 35 -0.49 -1.09 14.40
CA VAL A 35 -1.34 -1.00 13.20
C VAL A 35 -0.95 -2.12 12.25
N GLN A 36 -1.95 -2.74 11.61
CA GLN A 36 -1.74 -3.82 10.67
C GLN A 36 -2.50 -3.53 9.38
N VAL A 37 -1.82 -3.69 8.25
CA VAL A 37 -2.40 -3.61 6.92
C VAL A 37 -2.13 -4.93 6.22
N ILE A 38 -3.20 -5.68 5.98
CA ILE A 38 -3.14 -7.00 5.35
C ILE A 38 -3.98 -6.93 4.09
N VAL A 39 -3.34 -7.24 2.95
CA VAL A 39 -3.96 -7.18 1.63
C VAL A 39 -3.76 -8.53 0.95
N GLU A 40 -4.86 -9.17 0.60
CA GLU A 40 -4.88 -10.41 -0.17
C GLU A 40 -5.67 -10.18 -1.46
N GLY A 41 -4.94 -10.03 -2.56
CA GLY A 41 -5.50 -9.87 -3.90
C GLY A 41 -5.33 -11.14 -4.73
N SER A 42 -6.33 -11.42 -5.58
CA SER A 42 -6.29 -12.49 -6.58
C SER A 42 -6.04 -11.87 -7.96
N MET A 43 -4.78 -11.54 -8.26
CA MET A 43 -4.37 -11.05 -9.57
C MET A 43 -4.20 -12.23 -10.53
N ASN A 44 -5.13 -12.40 -11.46
CA ASN A 44 -5.13 -13.50 -12.43
C ASN A 44 -5.66 -13.05 -13.80
N SER A 45 -5.70 -13.95 -14.78
CA SER A 45 -6.07 -13.64 -16.17
C SER A 45 -7.48 -13.07 -16.37
N SER A 46 -8.40 -13.19 -15.40
CA SER A 46 -9.70 -12.54 -15.45
C SER A 46 -9.65 -11.05 -15.11
N ASN A 47 -8.57 -10.59 -14.47
CA ASN A 47 -8.37 -9.18 -14.15
C ASN A 47 -7.86 -8.42 -15.38
N PRO A 48 -8.52 -7.32 -15.81
CA PRO A 48 -8.12 -6.58 -17.01
C PRO A 48 -6.70 -6.01 -16.95
N TYR A 49 -6.14 -5.81 -15.75
CA TYR A 49 -4.78 -5.29 -15.57
C TYR A 49 -3.69 -6.36 -15.73
N PHE A 50 -4.04 -7.64 -15.61
CA PHE A 50 -3.09 -8.77 -15.60
C PHE A 50 -2.21 -8.83 -16.85
N SER A 51 -2.79 -8.59 -18.02
CA SER A 51 -2.11 -8.73 -19.30
C SER A 51 -1.40 -7.46 -19.77
N SER A 52 -1.39 -6.38 -18.96
CA SER A 52 -0.77 -5.12 -19.37
C SER A 52 0.76 -5.23 -19.44
N SER A 53 1.31 -4.95 -20.63
CA SER A 53 2.72 -5.21 -20.94
C SER A 53 3.68 -4.49 -20.00
N TRP A 54 3.42 -3.22 -19.71
CA TRP A 54 4.28 -2.42 -18.84
C TRP A 54 4.27 -2.89 -17.38
N ARG A 55 3.12 -3.34 -16.86
CA ARG A 55 3.04 -3.90 -15.49
C ARG A 55 3.82 -5.19 -15.38
N ARG A 56 3.87 -5.96 -16.48
CA ARG A 56 4.64 -7.20 -16.54
C ARG A 56 6.16 -6.99 -16.55
N SER A 57 6.63 -5.82 -16.96
CA SER A 57 8.07 -5.45 -16.97
C SER A 57 8.43 -4.40 -15.91
N PHE A 58 7.52 -4.09 -14.98
CA PHE A 58 7.73 -3.08 -13.94
C PHE A 58 8.49 -3.65 -12.75
N THR A 59 9.56 -2.98 -12.32
CA THR A 59 10.33 -3.40 -11.14
C THR A 59 9.49 -3.24 -9.87
N GLY A 60 9.36 -4.31 -9.09
CA GLY A 60 8.46 -4.33 -7.93
C GLY A 60 7.05 -4.85 -8.25
N GLY A 61 6.75 -5.12 -9.52
CA GLY A 61 5.54 -5.80 -9.96
C GLY A 61 4.25 -5.16 -9.45
N PHE A 62 3.23 -5.99 -9.23
CA PHE A 62 1.94 -5.53 -8.71
C PHE A 62 2.00 -5.10 -7.24
N ILE A 63 2.99 -5.58 -6.48
CA ILE A 63 3.22 -5.12 -5.10
C ILE A 63 3.53 -3.62 -5.10
N LEU A 64 4.41 -3.14 -5.99
CA LEU A 64 4.68 -1.70 -6.08
C LEU A 64 3.52 -0.94 -6.73
N ASP A 65 2.95 -1.46 -7.82
CA ASP A 65 1.83 -0.81 -8.54
C ASP A 65 0.63 -0.53 -7.62
N MET A 66 0.23 -1.51 -6.81
CA MET A 66 -0.92 -1.40 -5.91
C MET A 66 -0.54 -0.94 -4.49
N GLY A 67 0.67 -1.26 -4.02
CA GLY A 67 1.12 -1.05 -2.64
C GLY A 67 1.13 0.41 -2.21
N VAL A 68 1.42 1.33 -3.14
CA VAL A 68 1.46 2.77 -2.86
C VAL A 68 0.14 3.30 -2.30
N HIS A 69 -0.98 2.76 -2.74
CA HIS A 69 -2.32 3.12 -2.29
C HIS A 69 -2.54 2.76 -0.81
N PHE A 70 -2.15 1.55 -0.42
CA PHE A 70 -2.27 1.07 0.96
C PHE A 70 -1.35 1.83 1.91
N ILE A 71 -0.13 2.17 1.48
CA ILE A 71 0.78 3.00 2.26
C ILE A 71 0.27 4.44 2.36
N ALA A 72 -0.34 5.00 1.31
CA ALA A 72 -0.99 6.30 1.37
C ALA A 72 -2.14 6.32 2.38
N GLY A 73 -3.00 5.29 2.36
CA GLY A 73 -4.08 5.11 3.33
C GLY A 73 -3.57 4.94 4.76
N LEU A 74 -2.56 4.10 4.97
CA LEU A 74 -1.89 3.92 6.26
C LEU A 74 -1.40 5.25 6.83
N ARG A 75 -0.59 6.00 6.08
CA ARG A 75 -0.03 7.29 6.52
C ARG A 75 -1.11 8.31 6.82
N MET A 76 -2.18 8.31 6.03
CA MET A 76 -3.34 9.16 6.26
C MET A 76 -4.06 8.83 7.57
N LEU A 77 -4.24 7.55 7.88
CA LEU A 77 -4.87 7.05 9.09
C LEU A 77 -4.00 7.31 10.33
N VAL A 78 -2.72 6.95 10.30
CA VAL A 78 -1.83 7.06 11.47
C VAL A 78 -1.36 8.49 11.73
N GLY A 79 -1.50 9.39 10.74
CA GLY A 79 -1.16 10.81 10.88
C GLY A 79 0.32 11.13 11.08
N CYS A 80 1.20 10.16 10.83
CA CYS A 80 2.66 10.29 10.95
C CYS A 80 3.37 9.43 9.90
N GLU A 81 4.69 9.61 9.77
CA GLU A 81 5.48 8.93 8.76
C GLU A 81 6.05 7.58 9.23
N VAL A 82 6.38 6.74 8.24
CA VAL A 82 7.16 5.51 8.45
C VAL A 82 8.64 5.89 8.48
N VAL A 83 9.35 5.50 9.55
CA VAL A 83 10.77 5.86 9.73
C VAL A 83 11.73 4.73 9.36
N SER A 84 11.29 3.48 9.44
CA SER A 84 12.10 2.32 9.06
C SER A 84 11.20 1.14 8.68
N VAL A 85 11.72 0.30 7.79
CA VAL A 85 11.05 -0.92 7.31
C VAL A 85 12.06 -2.05 7.26
N SER A 86 11.64 -3.24 7.68
CA SER A 86 12.30 -4.50 7.38
C SER A 86 11.29 -5.41 6.68
N ALA A 87 11.65 -5.92 5.51
CA ALA A 87 10.74 -6.68 4.66
C ALA A 87 11.40 -7.92 4.07
N MET A 88 10.60 -8.96 3.88
CA MET A 88 10.91 -10.11 3.05
C MET A 88 9.93 -10.15 1.89
N THR A 89 10.46 -10.42 0.70
CA THR A 89 9.67 -10.61 -0.52
C THR A 89 9.96 -11.97 -1.11
N SER A 90 8.96 -12.54 -1.77
CA SER A 90 9.10 -13.79 -2.52
C SER A 90 8.38 -13.70 -3.86
N HIS A 91 8.75 -14.61 -4.76
CA HIS A 91 8.09 -14.80 -6.04
C HIS A 91 7.60 -16.25 -6.13
N VAL A 92 6.32 -16.46 -5.83
CA VAL A 92 5.72 -17.80 -5.68
C VAL A 92 4.96 -18.20 -6.94
N ASP A 93 4.06 -17.35 -7.42
CA ASP A 93 3.32 -17.52 -8.67
C ASP A 93 4.08 -16.91 -9.85
N LEU A 94 4.69 -17.79 -10.64
CA LEU A 94 5.53 -17.41 -11.78
C LEU A 94 4.73 -16.85 -12.98
N ILE A 95 3.39 -16.91 -12.95
CA ILE A 95 2.58 -16.24 -13.98
C ILE A 95 2.56 -14.72 -13.78
N LEU A 96 2.86 -14.26 -12.57
CA LEU A 96 2.94 -12.85 -12.17
C LEU A 96 4.38 -12.33 -12.21
N PRO A 97 4.60 -11.02 -12.34
CA PRO A 97 5.91 -10.39 -12.17
C PRO A 97 6.35 -10.40 -10.70
N PRO A 98 7.67 -10.52 -10.42
CA PRO A 98 8.18 -10.48 -9.05
C PRO A 98 8.19 -9.06 -8.46
N PRO A 99 8.10 -8.94 -7.12
CA PRO A 99 7.58 -9.95 -6.19
C PRO A 99 6.05 -10.01 -6.25
N ASP A 100 5.48 -11.15 -5.86
CA ASP A 100 4.03 -11.34 -5.73
C ASP A 100 3.59 -11.51 -4.27
N ASN A 101 4.55 -11.59 -3.35
CA ASN A 101 4.35 -11.70 -1.91
C ASN A 101 5.32 -10.77 -1.18
N LEU A 102 4.79 -10.02 -0.21
CA LEU A 102 5.54 -9.12 0.66
C LEU A 102 5.05 -9.29 2.11
N SER A 103 6.00 -9.46 3.02
CA SER A 103 5.77 -9.40 4.47
C SER A 103 6.75 -8.42 5.08
N SER A 104 6.25 -7.47 5.87
CA SER A 104 7.09 -6.43 6.45
C SER A 104 6.65 -6.00 7.83
N VAL A 105 7.64 -5.54 8.60
CA VAL A 105 7.46 -4.79 9.84
C VAL A 105 8.01 -3.39 9.63
N PHE A 106 7.34 -2.40 10.21
CA PHE A 106 7.74 -1.00 10.09
C PHE A 106 7.60 -0.26 11.41
N HIS A 107 8.38 0.82 11.56
CA HIS A 107 8.30 1.73 12.70
C HIS A 107 7.76 3.08 12.24
N LEU A 108 6.95 3.72 13.09
CA LEU A 108 6.35 5.02 12.87
C LEU A 108 7.02 6.08 13.75
N GLU A 109 6.94 7.35 13.33
CA GLU A 109 7.48 8.49 14.10
C GLU A 109 6.89 8.62 15.51
N ASN A 110 5.64 8.17 15.70
CA ASN A 110 4.97 8.18 17.00
C ASN A 110 5.45 7.06 17.96
N GLY A 111 6.46 6.27 17.56
CA GLY A 111 7.02 5.17 18.33
C GLY A 111 6.23 3.85 18.22
N CYS A 112 5.13 3.84 17.47
CA CYS A 112 4.35 2.64 17.17
C CYS A 112 5.06 1.76 16.15
N SER A 113 4.86 0.45 16.23
CA SER A 113 5.27 -0.50 15.19
C SER A 113 4.06 -1.12 14.52
N GLY A 114 4.20 -1.43 13.24
CA GLY A 114 3.14 -2.04 12.45
C GLY A 114 3.62 -3.13 11.52
N VAL A 115 2.64 -3.80 10.92
CA VAL A 115 2.84 -4.88 9.95
C VAL A 115 2.17 -4.47 8.65
N PHE A 116 2.87 -4.67 7.54
CA PHE A 116 2.28 -4.61 6.21
C PHE A 116 2.55 -5.92 5.47
N VAL A 117 1.48 -6.62 5.13
CA VAL A 117 1.48 -7.85 4.34
C VAL A 117 0.68 -7.60 3.08
N MET A 118 1.25 -7.99 1.95
CA MET A 118 0.57 -7.94 0.68
C MET A 118 0.88 -9.20 -0.14
N VAL A 119 -0.18 -9.92 -0.49
CA VAL A 119 -0.14 -11.08 -1.38
C VAL A 119 -1.03 -10.76 -2.57
N VAL A 120 -0.49 -10.80 -3.79
CA VAL A 120 -1.26 -10.56 -5.02
C VAL A 120 -1.62 -11.85 -5.76
N SER A 121 -1.15 -12.99 -5.26
CA SER A 121 -1.36 -14.33 -5.80
C SER A 121 -2.36 -15.16 -4.96
N SER A 122 -3.25 -14.52 -4.18
CA SER A 122 -4.18 -15.27 -3.34
C SER A 122 -5.17 -16.05 -4.21
N ARG A 123 -5.52 -17.27 -3.79
CA ARG A 123 -6.55 -18.06 -4.48
C ARG A 123 -7.92 -17.59 -3.97
N SER A 124 -8.76 -17.14 -4.89
CA SER A 124 -10.17 -16.81 -4.66
C SER A 124 -11.05 -18.05 -4.67
#